data_AF-A0AAV4T6Q1-F1
#
_entry.id   AF-A0AAV4T6Q1-F1
#
_cell.length_a   1.000
_cell.length_b   1.000
_cell.length_c   1.000
_cell.angle_alpha   90.00
_cell.angle_beta   90.00
_cell.angle_gamma   90.00
#
_symmetry.space_group_name_H-M   'P 1'
#
loop_
_entity.id
_entity.type
_entity.pdbx_description
1 polymer ?
#
loop_
_entity_poly.entity_id
_entity_poly.type
_entity_poly.pdbx_seq_one_letter_code
_entity_poly.pdbx_strand_id
1 'polypeptide(L)'
;MVFEGYDSTVLTGGQRLADHRNGTLSVAQAAKGDQGWYHCEVIGGQGESYGITLCASSCGRHWFVRPVINPFIFGDELMEGMRTMVVCTVLAGESPINILWLKDSMPLLHSEHRDGIHVTNLGEFASSLTILPCPGITRATTRVSWHPERHRPPTRPS
;
A
#
# COMPACT_ATOMS: atom_id res chain seq x y z
N MET A 1 -11.60 -14.49 5.44
CA MET A 1 -11.96 -13.12 5.83
C MET A 1 -11.90 -13.08 7.34
N VAL A 2 -11.23 -12.08 7.89
CA VAL A 2 -11.01 -11.93 9.34
C VAL A 2 -11.61 -10.59 9.75
N PHE A 3 -12.35 -10.58 10.85
CA PHE A 3 -12.86 -9.36 11.45
C PHE A 3 -12.13 -9.10 12.75
N GLU A 4 -11.68 -7.87 12.96
CA GLU A 4 -10.98 -7.47 14.18
C GLU A 4 -11.61 -6.21 14.80
N GLY A 5 -11.63 -6.17 16.13
CA GLY A 5 -11.99 -4.99 16.91
C GLY A 5 -10.85 -3.97 16.98
N TYR A 6 -11.10 -2.85 17.66
CA TYR A 6 -10.12 -1.76 17.82
C TYR A 6 -8.84 -2.18 18.59
N ASP A 7 -8.92 -3.25 19.37
CA ASP A 7 -7.85 -3.83 20.18
C ASP A 7 -7.16 -5.01 19.49
N SER A 8 -7.35 -5.16 18.18
CA SER A 8 -6.85 -6.28 17.37
C SER A 8 -7.38 -7.64 17.84
N THR A 9 -8.47 -7.68 18.61
CA THR A 9 -9.12 -8.94 18.95
C THR A 9 -9.92 -9.45 17.76
N VAL A 10 -9.66 -10.70 17.38
CA VAL A 10 -10.40 -11.34 16.30
C VAL A 10 -11.84 -11.59 16.75
N LEU A 11 -12.77 -10.94 16.06
CA LEU A 11 -14.20 -11.05 16.27
C LEU A 11 -14.69 -12.34 15.61
N THR A 12 -14.70 -13.42 16.38
CA THR A 12 -15.20 -14.73 15.94
C THR A 12 -16.56 -15.04 16.55
N GLY A 13 -17.37 -15.83 15.83
CA GLY A 13 -18.78 -16.08 16.15
C GLY A 13 -19.04 -16.48 17.60
N GLY A 14 -19.89 -15.71 18.28
CA GLY A 14 -20.34 -15.91 19.65
C GLY A 14 -21.87 -15.77 19.78
N GLN A 15 -22.41 -15.70 21.00
CA GLN A 15 -23.88 -15.55 21.18
C GLN A 15 -24.47 -14.28 20.53
N ARG A 16 -23.65 -13.22 20.38
CA ARG A 16 -24.07 -11.93 19.80
C ARG A 16 -23.39 -11.57 18.48
N LEU A 17 -22.24 -12.17 18.16
CA LEU A 17 -21.51 -11.90 16.92
C LEU A 17 -21.72 -13.07 15.97
N ALA A 18 -22.18 -12.79 14.75
CA ALA A 18 -22.29 -13.80 13.70
C ALA A 18 -21.51 -13.35 12.47
N ASP A 19 -20.47 -14.11 12.15
CA ASP A 19 -19.70 -14.01 10.91
C ASP A 19 -20.37 -14.86 9.83
N HIS A 20 -20.65 -14.25 8.69
CA HIS A 20 -21.32 -14.90 7.58
C HIS A 20 -20.32 -15.24 6.49
N ARG A 21 -20.50 -16.40 5.85
CA ARG A 21 -19.64 -16.83 4.72
C ARG A 21 -19.68 -15.89 3.52
N ASN A 22 -20.69 -15.03 3.44
CA ASN A 22 -20.81 -13.98 2.42
C ASN A 22 -19.93 -12.75 2.71
N GLY A 23 -19.18 -12.76 3.82
CA GLY A 23 -18.32 -11.66 4.24
C GLY A 23 -19.02 -10.56 5.04
N THR A 24 -20.14 -10.87 5.69
CA THR A 24 -20.85 -9.94 6.59
C THR A 24 -20.55 -10.27 8.04
N LEU A 25 -20.23 -9.28 8.86
CA LEU A 25 -20.27 -9.40 10.32
C LEU A 25 -21.59 -8.80 10.83
N SER A 26 -22.31 -9.53 11.67
CA SER A 26 -23.55 -9.07 12.27
C SER A 26 -23.44 -9.10 13.80
N VAL A 27 -23.85 -7.99 14.42
CA VAL A 27 -23.87 -7.82 15.87
C VAL A 27 -25.33 -7.80 16.35
N ALA A 28 -25.76 -8.85 17.03
CA ALA A 28 -27.08 -8.96 17.60
C ALA A 28 -27.18 -8.14 18.91
N GLN A 29 -28.27 -7.39 19.05
CA GLN A 29 -28.55 -6.53 20.20
C GLN A 29 -27.42 -5.51 20.44
N ALA A 30 -27.08 -4.69 19.44
CA ALA A 30 -26.00 -3.71 19.54
C ALA A 30 -26.12 -2.82 20.79
N ALA A 31 -25.03 -2.69 21.54
CA ALA A 31 -24.92 -1.94 22.78
C ALA A 31 -23.89 -0.82 22.62
N LYS A 32 -23.86 0.13 23.57
CA LYS A 32 -22.87 1.22 23.59
C LYS A 32 -21.41 0.71 23.64
N GLY A 33 -21.18 -0.49 24.18
CA GLY A 33 -19.87 -1.12 24.19
C GLY A 33 -19.40 -1.64 22.81
N ASP A 34 -20.33 -1.80 21.86
CA ASP A 34 -20.04 -2.22 20.49
C ASP A 34 -19.66 -1.01 19.59
N GLN A 35 -19.55 0.19 20.17
CA GLN A 35 -19.07 1.37 19.46
C GLN A 35 -17.55 1.27 19.27
N GLY A 36 -17.07 1.52 18.05
CA GLY A 36 -15.64 1.46 17.78
C GLY A 36 -15.30 1.13 16.33
N TRP A 37 -14.03 0.87 16.10
CA TRP A 37 -13.51 0.50 14.80
C TRP A 37 -13.59 -1.01 14.59
N TYR A 38 -13.95 -1.38 13.37
CA TYR A 38 -14.03 -2.75 12.88
C TYR A 38 -13.17 -2.86 11.64
N HIS A 39 -12.15 -3.70 11.68
CA HIS A 39 -11.32 -4.02 10.52
C HIS A 39 -11.79 -5.34 9.90
N CYS A 40 -11.85 -5.38 8.58
CA CYS A 40 -12.17 -6.56 7.81
C CYS A 40 -11.05 -6.81 6.82
N GLU A 41 -10.41 -7.96 6.90
CA GLU A 41 -9.29 -8.33 6.04
C GLU A 41 -9.61 -9.58 5.20
N VAL A 42 -9.30 -9.51 3.90
CA VAL A 42 -9.45 -10.60 2.94
C VAL A 42 -8.09 -10.98 2.41
N ILE A 43 -7.67 -12.20 2.72
CA ILE A 43 -6.44 -12.79 2.19
C ILE A 43 -6.79 -13.59 0.93
N GLY A 44 -6.24 -13.19 -0.20
CA GLY A 44 -6.33 -13.88 -1.49
C GLY A 44 -5.47 -15.15 -1.53
N GLY A 45 -5.70 -16.00 -2.53
CA GLY A 45 -5.03 -17.30 -2.66
C GLY A 45 -3.51 -17.23 -2.89
N GLN A 46 -2.98 -16.06 -3.27
CA GLN A 46 -1.55 -15.83 -3.49
C GLN A 46 -0.89 -15.07 -2.32
N GLY A 47 -1.59 -14.89 -1.20
CA GLY A 47 -1.08 -14.15 -0.03
C GLY A 47 -1.26 -12.64 -0.10
N GLU A 48 -1.93 -12.13 -1.13
CA GLU A 48 -2.37 -10.73 -1.21
C GLU A 48 -3.41 -10.44 -0.12
N SER A 49 -3.32 -9.28 0.53
CA SER A 49 -4.30 -8.89 1.54
C SER A 49 -5.03 -7.60 1.14
N TYR A 50 -6.35 -7.60 1.33
CA TYR A 50 -7.23 -6.47 1.10
C TYR A 50 -8.07 -6.21 2.34
N GLY A 51 -7.84 -5.06 2.98
CA GLY A 51 -8.52 -4.67 4.20
C GLY A 51 -9.44 -3.46 4.03
N ILE A 52 -10.55 -3.43 4.78
CA ILE A 52 -11.37 -2.23 4.98
C ILE A 52 -11.63 -2.02 6.47
N THR A 53 -11.52 -0.79 6.95
CA THR A 53 -11.92 -0.44 8.32
C THR A 53 -13.14 0.47 8.31
N LEU A 54 -14.09 0.19 9.20
CA LEU A 54 -15.34 0.90 9.38
C LEU A 54 -15.46 1.34 10.84
N CYS A 55 -16.09 2.49 11.09
CA CYS A 55 -16.44 2.92 12.43
C CYS A 55 -17.93 2.69 12.70
N ALA A 56 -18.25 1.87 13.69
CA ALA A 56 -19.59 1.75 14.24
C ALA A 56 -19.83 2.87 15.26
N SER A 57 -20.21 4.04 14.77
CA SER A 57 -20.63 5.26 15.51
C SER A 57 -19.57 6.03 16.30
N SER A 58 -19.58 7.36 16.12
CA SER A 58 -18.85 8.38 16.90
C SER A 58 -17.36 8.14 17.19
N CYS A 59 -16.65 7.36 16.37
CA CYS A 59 -15.19 7.29 16.46
C CYS A 59 -14.62 8.65 16.07
N GLY A 60 -13.84 9.26 16.97
CA GLY A 60 -13.09 10.47 16.65
C GLY A 60 -12.20 10.28 15.42
N ARG A 61 -11.86 11.39 14.78
CA ARG A 61 -10.97 11.45 13.60
C ARG A 61 -9.52 11.13 14.00
N HIS A 62 -9.18 9.86 14.22
CA HIS A 62 -7.82 9.56 14.68
C HIS A 62 -7.21 8.21 14.29
N TRP A 63 -7.73 7.48 13.30
CA TRP A 63 -7.18 6.12 13.08
C TRP A 63 -7.03 5.62 11.63
N PHE A 64 -7.14 6.46 10.60
CA PHE A 64 -6.71 6.02 9.24
C PHE A 64 -6.30 7.23 8.42
N VAL A 65 -5.09 7.73 8.67
CA VAL A 65 -4.49 8.72 7.78
C VAL A 65 -3.93 7.99 6.57
N ARG A 66 -4.46 8.30 5.37
CA ARG A 66 -3.90 7.75 4.12
C ARG A 66 -2.44 8.20 3.97
N PRO A 67 -1.54 7.33 3.46
CA PRO A 67 -0.18 7.72 3.13
C PRO A 67 -0.16 8.95 2.19
N VAL A 68 0.45 10.03 2.64
CA VAL A 68 0.74 11.22 1.83
C VAL A 68 2.21 11.18 1.47
N ILE A 69 2.52 10.99 0.19
CA ILE A 69 3.91 10.89 -0.29
C ILE A 69 4.46 12.29 -0.55
N ASN A 70 5.68 12.55 -0.07
CA ASN A 70 6.44 13.73 -0.46
C ASN A 70 6.86 13.58 -1.93
N PRO A 71 6.49 14.52 -2.83
CA PRO A 71 6.90 14.46 -4.22
C PRO A 71 8.43 14.38 -4.34
N PHE A 72 8.90 13.48 -5.20
CA PHE A 72 10.32 13.34 -5.54
C PHE A 72 10.50 13.47 -7.04
N ILE A 73 11.66 13.99 -7.43
CA ILE A 73 12.02 14.26 -8.82
C ILE A 73 13.43 13.70 -9.03
N PHE A 74 13.63 12.97 -10.13
CA PHE A 74 14.97 12.68 -10.62
C PHE A 74 15.50 14.00 -11.21
N GLY A 75 16.68 14.47 -10.78
CA GLY A 75 17.20 15.78 -11.19
C GLY A 75 17.10 16.03 -12.70
N ASP A 76 16.84 17.29 -13.08
CA ASP A 76 16.40 17.70 -14.42
C ASP A 76 17.34 17.30 -15.58
N GLU A 77 18.60 16.94 -15.28
CA GLU A 77 19.61 16.55 -16.25
C GLU A 77 20.12 15.12 -16.03
N LEU A 78 19.21 14.15 -15.98
CA LEU A 78 19.61 12.75 -15.91
C LEU A 78 20.18 12.28 -17.27
N MET A 79 21.51 12.25 -17.39
CA MET A 79 22.18 11.70 -18.57
C MET A 79 22.54 10.22 -18.39
N GLU A 80 22.63 9.50 -19.50
CA GLU A 80 23.14 8.14 -19.50
C GLU A 80 24.57 8.09 -18.95
N GLY A 81 24.85 7.10 -18.10
CA GLY A 81 26.12 6.99 -17.38
C GLY A 81 26.22 7.88 -16.13
N MET A 82 25.17 8.62 -15.77
CA MET A 82 25.11 9.32 -14.50
C MET A 82 24.53 8.43 -13.40
N ARG A 83 25.07 8.61 -12.20
CA ARG A 83 24.48 8.07 -10.97
C ARG A 83 23.31 8.96 -10.58
N THR A 84 22.20 8.35 -10.16
CA THR A 84 21.11 9.07 -9.51
C THR A 84 20.57 8.33 -8.31
N MET A 85 20.02 9.08 -7.38
CA MET A 85 19.38 8.56 -6.18
C MET A 85 18.15 9.42 -5.90
N VAL A 86 17.03 8.76 -5.66
CA VAL A 86 15.80 9.39 -5.20
C VAL A 86 15.35 8.76 -3.90
N VAL A 87 14.73 9.57 -3.05
CA VAL A 87 14.17 9.13 -1.78
C VAL A 87 12.66 9.35 -1.82
N CYS A 88 11.91 8.30 -1.55
CA CYS A 88 10.49 8.36 -1.29
C CYS A 88 10.30 8.51 0.23
N THR A 89 9.56 9.52 0.64
CA THR A 89 9.22 9.77 2.05
C THR A 89 7.73 9.93 2.20
N VAL A 90 7.14 9.31 3.21
CA VAL A 90 5.73 9.47 3.56
C VAL A 90 5.59 10.53 4.65
N LEU A 91 4.88 11.61 4.35
CA LEU A 91 4.68 12.78 5.22
C LEU A 91 3.63 12.54 6.30
N ALA A 92 2.63 11.70 6.01
CA ALA A 92 1.57 11.35 6.92
C ALA A 92 1.02 9.98 6.54
N GLY A 93 0.62 9.19 7.52
CA GLY A 93 0.16 7.83 7.30
C GLY A 93 0.30 7.02 8.58
N GLU A 94 -0.39 5.89 8.65
CA GLU A 94 -0.27 4.98 9.78
C GLU A 94 0.49 3.71 9.40
N SER A 95 1.22 3.19 10.38
CA SER A 95 1.97 1.93 10.33
C SER A 95 1.04 0.73 10.11
N PRO A 96 1.47 -0.32 9.37
CA PRO A 96 2.72 -0.44 8.64
C PRO A 96 2.63 0.10 7.20
N ILE A 97 3.65 0.84 6.76
CA ILE A 97 3.73 1.35 5.39
C ILE A 97 4.70 0.51 4.56
N ASN A 98 4.20 -0.01 3.44
CA ASN A 98 4.99 -0.74 2.46
C ASN A 98 5.31 0.16 1.26
N ILE A 99 6.58 0.53 1.09
CA ILE A 99 7.05 1.33 -0.04
C ILE A 99 7.63 0.40 -1.11
N LEU A 100 7.02 0.38 -2.29
CA LEU A 100 7.50 -0.38 -3.45
C LEU A 100 7.94 0.57 -4.57
N TRP A 101 9.07 0.25 -5.19
CA TRP A 101 9.54 0.91 -6.40
C TRP A 101 9.12 0.11 -7.62
N LEU A 102 8.61 0.79 -8.64
CA LEU A 102 8.18 0.17 -9.90
C LEU A 102 8.98 0.75 -11.07
N LYS A 103 9.35 -0.13 -12.01
CA LYS A 103 9.87 0.23 -13.33
C LYS A 103 8.98 -0.42 -14.37
N ASP A 104 8.45 0.36 -15.30
CA ASP A 104 7.54 -0.13 -16.35
C ASP A 104 6.35 -0.93 -15.79
N SER A 105 5.79 -0.46 -14.67
CA SER A 105 4.72 -1.10 -13.90
C SER A 105 5.08 -2.46 -13.27
N MET A 106 6.35 -2.86 -13.31
CA MET A 106 6.85 -4.06 -12.65
C MET A 106 7.59 -3.71 -11.35
N PRO A 107 7.35 -4.43 -10.25
CA PRO A 107 8.01 -4.17 -8.97
C PRO A 107 9.51 -4.48 -9.05
N LEU A 108 10.32 -3.53 -8.58
CA LEU A 108 11.74 -3.75 -8.34
C LEU A 108 11.87 -4.47 -6.99
N LEU A 109 12.00 -5.80 -7.05
CA LEU A 109 12.21 -6.61 -5.86
C LEU A 109 13.60 -6.34 -5.28
N HIS A 110 13.71 -6.33 -3.95
CA HIS A 110 14.97 -6.10 -3.24
C HIS A 110 16.09 -7.10 -3.65
N SER A 111 15.71 -8.28 -4.15
CA SER A 111 16.62 -9.34 -4.61
C SER A 111 17.03 -9.24 -6.08
N GLU A 112 16.37 -8.38 -6.88
CA GLU A 112 16.72 -8.18 -8.29
C GLU A 112 17.86 -7.16 -8.36
N HIS A 113 19.08 -7.59 -7.99
CA HIS A 113 20.33 -6.87 -8.28
C HIS A 113 20.60 -6.88 -9.79
N ARG A 114 19.70 -6.31 -10.59
CA ARG A 114 19.93 -6.08 -12.02
C ARG A 114 20.85 -4.87 -12.15
N ASP A 115 22.03 -5.12 -12.71
CA ASP A 115 22.95 -4.16 -13.33
C ASP A 115 22.72 -2.69 -12.94
N GLY A 116 23.12 -2.32 -11.71
CA GLY A 116 23.17 -0.93 -11.25
C GLY A 116 21.92 -0.38 -10.56
N ILE A 117 20.83 -1.14 -10.39
CA ILE A 117 19.64 -0.69 -9.63
C ILE A 117 19.67 -1.24 -8.21
N HIS A 118 19.52 -0.35 -7.21
CA HIS A 118 19.50 -0.70 -5.79
C HIS A 118 18.35 -0.01 -5.06
N VAL A 119 17.52 -0.81 -4.40
CA VAL A 119 16.48 -0.33 -3.47
C VAL A 119 16.97 -0.50 -2.04
N THR A 120 16.83 0.53 -1.21
CA THR A 120 17.22 0.50 0.20
C THR A 120 16.10 1.07 1.06
N ASN A 121 15.61 0.30 2.02
CA ASN A 121 14.69 0.79 3.05
C ASN A 121 15.44 1.68 4.04
N LEU A 122 14.92 2.89 4.26
CA LEU A 122 15.49 3.91 5.16
C LEU A 122 14.70 4.03 6.47
N GLY A 123 13.85 3.05 6.76
CA GLY A 123 12.93 3.03 7.89
C GLY A 123 11.53 2.65 7.44
N GLU A 124 10.56 2.93 8.29
CA GLU A 124 9.16 2.57 8.07
C GLU A 124 8.44 3.49 7.08
N PHE A 125 8.80 4.78 7.08
CA PHE A 125 8.15 5.81 6.28
C PHE A 125 9.03 6.30 5.11
N ALA A 126 10.17 5.65 4.86
CA ALA A 126 11.10 6.08 3.83
C ALA A 126 11.84 4.92 3.15
N SER A 127 12.02 5.06 1.83
CA SER A 127 12.80 4.14 1.01
C SER A 127 13.55 4.93 -0.06
N SER A 128 14.67 4.40 -0.54
CA SER A 128 15.46 5.01 -1.60
C SER A 128 15.67 4.06 -2.77
N LEU A 129 15.74 4.65 -3.96
CA LEU A 129 16.12 3.99 -5.20
C LEU A 129 17.38 4.66 -5.73
N THR A 130 18.44 3.88 -5.86
CA THR A 130 19.71 4.28 -6.46
C THR A 130 19.87 3.58 -7.80
N ILE A 131 20.23 4.37 -8.83
CA ILE A 131 20.61 3.87 -10.14
C ILE A 131 22.07 4.28 -10.36
N LEU A 132 22.94 3.28 -10.46
CA LEU A 132 24.36 3.45 -10.74
C LEU A 132 24.59 3.49 -12.26
N PRO A 133 25.67 4.15 -12.70
CA PRO A 133 26.12 4.05 -14.08
C PRO A 133 26.38 2.59 -14.43
N CYS A 134 25.74 2.08 -15.49
CA CYS A 134 26.11 0.79 -16.05
C CYS A 134 27.41 0.96 -16.86
N PRO A 135 28.54 0.34 -16.50
CA PRO A 135 29.73 0.36 -17.33
C PRO A 135 29.47 -0.45 -18.60
N GLY A 136 29.37 0.22 -19.76
CA GLY A 136 29.35 -0.43 -21.08
C GLY A 136 28.10 -0.28 -21.94
N ILE A 137 27.07 0.46 -21.49
CA ILE A 137 25.89 0.79 -22.33
C ILE A 137 25.98 2.28 -22.68
N THR A 138 25.99 2.59 -23.99
CA THR A 138 26.15 3.94 -24.55
C THR A 138 24.88 4.50 -25.19
N ARG A 139 23.78 3.75 -25.15
CA ARG A 139 22.44 4.21 -25.53
C ARG A 139 21.35 3.59 -24.65
N ALA A 140 20.72 4.42 -23.84
CA ALA A 140 19.50 4.13 -23.10
C ALA A 140 18.45 5.19 -23.45
N THR A 141 17.41 4.79 -24.17
CA THR A 141 16.23 5.64 -24.39
C THR A 141 15.18 5.28 -23.36
N THR A 142 15.16 6.01 -22.24
CA THR A 142 14.07 5.88 -21.26
C THR A 142 12.94 6.82 -21.66
N ARG A 143 11.73 6.28 -21.84
CA ARG A 143 10.51 7.07 -22.00
C ARG A 143 9.65 6.83 -20.77
N VAL A 144 9.77 7.71 -19.79
CA VAL A 144 8.86 7.72 -18.65
C VAL A 144 7.57 8.40 -19.12
N SER A 145 6.46 7.65 -19.13
CA SER A 145 5.13 8.20 -19.39
C SER A 145 4.31 8.14 -18.09
N TRP A 146 3.80 9.29 -17.67
CA TRP A 146 2.90 9.41 -16.52
C TRP A 146 1.48 9.55 -17.03
N HIS A 147 0.61 8.62 -16.66
CA HIS A 147 -0.82 8.73 -16.87
C HIS A 147 -1.49 8.93 -15.51
N PRO A 148 -2.21 10.05 -15.27
CA PRO A 148 -3.13 10.10 -14.15
C PRO A 148 -4.22 9.07 -14.45
N GLU A 149 -4.29 8.00 -13.67
CA GLU A 149 -5.33 6.98 -13.82
C GLU A 149 -6.72 7.64 -13.71
N ARG A 150 -7.38 7.83 -14.85
CA ARG A 150 -8.84 7.90 -14.90
C ARG A 150 -9.34 6.47 -14.73
N HIS A 151 -9.61 6.05 -13.50
CA HIS A 151 -10.37 4.83 -13.25
C HIS A 151 -11.73 4.93 -13.97
N ARG A 152 -11.90 4.16 -15.06
CA ARG A 152 -13.22 3.86 -15.62
C ARG A 152 -13.76 2.65 -14.86
N PRO A 153 -15.01 2.67 -14.37
CA PRO A 153 -15.59 1.49 -13.73
C PRO A 153 -15.74 0.34 -14.75
N PRO A 154 -15.53 -0.92 -14.35
CA PRO A 154 -15.73 -2.06 -15.24
C PRO A 154 -17.22 -2.22 -15.57
N THR A 155 -17.56 -2.13 -16.85
CA THR A 155 -18.86 -2.56 -17.39
C THR A 155 -18.95 -4.09 -17.36
N ARG A 156 -20.03 -4.60 -16.79
CA ARG A 156 -20.35 -6.03 -16.64
C ARG A 156 -20.58 -6.69 -18.01
N PRO A 157 -20.06 -7.91 -18.28
CA PRO A 157 -20.55 -8.71 -19.40
C PRO A 157 -21.83 -9.47 -18.99
N SER A 158 -22.76 -9.53 -19.93
CA SER A 158 -24.01 -10.30 -19.97
C SER A 158 -23.79 -11.80 -19.92
#